data_AF-A0A6M2D9P1-F1
#
_entry.id   AF-A0A6M2D9P1-F1
#
_cell.length_a   1.000
_cell.length_b   1.000
_cell.length_c   1.000
_cell.angle_alpha   90.00
_cell.angle_beta   90.00
_cell.angle_gamma   90.00
#
_symmetry.space_group_name_H-M   'P 1'
#
loop_
_entity.id
_entity.type
_entity.pdbx_description
1 polymer ?
#
loop_
_entity_poly.entity_id
_entity_poly.type
_entity_poly.pdbx_seq_one_letter_code
_entity_poly.pdbx_strand_id
1 'polypeptide(L)'
;MASFLMAICHTVIVVQDWFADPNFLRFVLTAEMLRPTTSSHDQSRSNGEDVAESFPHLVFVQNKCTPGDFSPENVAAMSQTLDAIFIKSKLKYKGPGHISMDAS
;
A
#
# COMPACT_ATOMS: atom_id res chain seq x y z
N MET A 1 -2.99 -5.82 -14.78
CA MET A 1 -1.63 -6.04 -14.23
C MET A 1 -1.55 -5.72 -12.74
N ALA A 2 -1.88 -4.52 -12.28
CA ALA A 2 -1.83 -4.18 -10.85
C ALA A 2 -2.67 -5.12 -9.95
N SER A 3 -3.91 -5.42 -10.35
CA SER A 3 -4.78 -6.36 -9.62
C SER A 3 -4.20 -7.78 -9.51
N PHE A 4 -3.50 -8.24 -10.56
CA PHE A 4 -2.81 -9.53 -10.54
C PHE A 4 -1.64 -9.53 -9.55
N LEU A 5 -0.80 -8.48 -9.57
CA LEU A 5 0.30 -8.34 -8.60
C LEU A 5 -0.23 -8.27 -7.16
N MET A 6 -1.32 -7.54 -6.92
CA MET A 6 -1.99 -7.52 -5.63
C MET A 6 -2.56 -8.89 -5.22
N ALA A 7 -2.81 -9.79 -6.18
CA ALA A 7 -3.29 -11.13 -5.91
C ALA A 7 -2.22 -12.11 -5.46
N ILE A 8 -1.01 -11.99 -6.02
CA ILE A 8 0.04 -13.00 -5.87
C ILE A 8 1.24 -12.55 -5.02
N CYS A 9 1.43 -11.24 -4.84
CA CYS A 9 2.58 -10.71 -4.10
C CYS A 9 2.25 -10.52 -2.61
N HIS A 10 3.24 -10.73 -1.75
CA HIS A 10 3.14 -10.36 -0.33
C HIS A 10 3.28 -8.84 -0.11
N THR A 11 4.08 -8.19 -0.95
CA THR A 11 4.35 -6.75 -0.90
C THR A 11 4.40 -6.18 -2.31
N VAL A 12 3.79 -5.01 -2.49
CA VAL A 12 3.77 -4.26 -3.75
C VAL A 12 4.37 -2.89 -3.48
N ILE A 13 5.44 -2.55 -4.20
CA ILE A 13 6.09 -1.25 -4.12
C ILE A 13 5.44 -0.32 -5.15
N VAL A 14 4.98 0.82 -4.67
CA VAL A 14 4.32 1.86 -5.46
C VAL A 14 5.27 3.05 -5.55
N VAL A 15 5.89 3.23 -6.71
CA VAL A 15 6.88 4.29 -6.94
C VAL A 15 6.20 5.50 -7.58
N GLN A 16 6.39 6.68 -7.01
CA GLN A 16 5.81 7.95 -7.50
C GLN A 16 6.92 8.99 -7.71
N ASP A 17 7.03 9.55 -8.90
CA ASP A 17 7.99 10.64 -9.18
C ASP A 17 7.46 12.01 -8.72
N TRP A 18 6.14 12.19 -8.69
CA TRP A 18 5.46 13.42 -8.27
C TRP A 18 4.27 13.09 -7.38
N PHE A 19 4.24 13.66 -6.18
CA PHE A 19 3.15 13.49 -5.22
C PHE A 19 2.16 14.67 -5.30
N ALA A 20 0.83 14.49 -5.20
CA ALA A 20 0.03 13.27 -5.23
C ALA A 20 -0.85 13.26 -6.48
N ASP A 21 -0.56 12.41 -7.47
CA ASP A 21 -1.46 12.22 -8.61
C ASP A 21 -2.71 11.42 -8.17
N PRO A 22 -3.91 12.06 -8.11
CA PRO A 22 -5.13 11.39 -7.65
C PRO A 22 -5.59 10.29 -8.61
N ASN A 23 -5.27 10.40 -9.91
CA ASN A 23 -5.64 9.38 -10.89
C ASN A 23 -4.89 8.08 -10.62
N PHE A 24 -3.60 8.20 -10.31
CA PHE A 24 -2.78 7.05 -9.96
C PHE A 24 -3.24 6.39 -8.65
N LEU A 25 -3.52 7.17 -7.61
CA LEU A 25 -4.02 6.62 -6.34
C LEU A 25 -5.39 5.95 -6.50
N ARG A 26 -6.28 6.53 -7.32
CA ARG A 26 -7.56 5.91 -7.68
C ARG A 26 -7.38 4.63 -8.49
N PHE A 27 -6.38 4.57 -9.37
CA PHE A 27 -6.04 3.35 -10.10
C PHE A 27 -5.63 2.22 -9.15
N VAL A 28 -4.83 2.51 -8.12
CA VAL A 28 -4.45 1.53 -7.08
C VAL A 28 -5.69 1.00 -6.35
N LEU A 29 -6.59 1.88 -5.90
CA LEU A 29 -7.86 1.49 -5.25
C LEU A 29 -8.78 0.69 -6.18
N THR A 30 -8.79 1.02 -7.48
CA THR A 30 -9.59 0.27 -8.47
C THR A 30 -8.98 -1.12 -8.70
N ALA A 31 -7.65 -1.23 -8.72
CA ALA A 31 -6.96 -2.50 -8.84
C ALA A 31 -7.21 -3.43 -7.64
N GLU A 32 -7.36 -2.88 -6.43
CA GLU A 32 -7.78 -3.62 -5.23
C GLU A 32 -9.13 -4.32 -5.46
N MET A 33 -10.12 -3.59 -5.99
CA MET A 33 -11.48 -4.10 -6.24
C MET A 33 -11.56 -5.15 -7.35
N LEU A 34 -10.56 -5.17 -8.25
CA LEU A 34 -10.48 -6.09 -9.39
C LEU A 34 -9.59 -7.30 -9.13
N ARG A 35 -9.04 -7.42 -7.92
CA ARG A 35 -8.22 -8.55 -7.55
C ARG A 35 -9.10 -9.80 -7.44
N PRO A 36 -8.76 -10.91 -8.11
CA PRO A 36 -9.47 -12.17 -7.91
C PRO A 36 -9.29 -12.64 -6.46
N THR A 37 -10.38 -13.11 -5.85
CA THR A 37 -10.33 -13.80 -4.56
C THR A 37 -9.65 -15.15 -4.78
N THR A 38 -8.35 -15.21 -4.49
CA THR A 38 -7.65 -16.50 -4.45
C THR A 38 -8.12 -17.20 -3.17
N SER A 39 -9.07 -18.13 -3.28
CA SER A 39 -9.22 -19.13 -2.24
C SER A 39 -7.88 -19.83 -2.13
N SER A 40 -7.22 -19.69 -0.99
CA SER A 40 -5.94 -20.34 -0.71
C SER A 40 -6.14 -21.86 -0.70
N HIS A 41 -6.20 -22.50 -1.86
CA HIS A 41 -6.28 -23.94 -1.98
C HIS A 41 -4.89 -24.55 -1.87
N ASP A 42 -4.26 -24.43 -0.70
CA ASP A 42 -3.39 -25.47 -0.14
C ASP A 42 -2.92 -25.05 1.26
N GLN A 43 -3.71 -25.37 2.28
CA GLN A 43 -3.15 -25.71 3.59
C GLN A 43 -3.77 -27.02 4.01
N SER A 44 -3.23 -28.10 3.45
CA SER A 44 -3.40 -29.46 3.94
C SER A 44 -2.75 -29.58 5.31
N ARG A 45 -3.37 -29.03 6.37
CA ARG A 45 -3.31 -29.47 7.77
C ARG A 45 -4.04 -28.47 8.69
N SER A 46 -4.93 -29.04 9.49
CA SER A 46 -5.66 -28.49 10.65
C SER A 46 -6.74 -27.43 10.42
N ASN A 47 -7.97 -27.88 10.69
CA ASN A 47 -9.09 -27.15 11.28
C ASN A 47 -9.57 -25.87 10.60
N GLY A 48 -10.65 -25.99 9.82
CA GLY A 48 -11.92 -25.26 10.04
C GLY A 48 -11.94 -23.74 10.24
N GLU A 49 -10.87 -23.02 9.91
CA GLU A 49 -10.82 -21.56 10.01
C GLU A 49 -11.06 -20.96 8.63
N ASP A 50 -12.00 -20.00 8.59
CA ASP A 50 -12.30 -19.17 7.43
C ASP A 50 -11.02 -18.81 6.67
N VAL A 51 -10.96 -19.17 5.39
CA VAL A 51 -9.83 -18.82 4.51
C VAL A 51 -9.75 -17.30 4.44
N ALA A 52 -8.95 -16.70 5.32
CA ALA A 52 -8.85 -15.27 5.45
C ALA A 52 -8.30 -14.67 4.15
N GLU A 53 -9.05 -13.73 3.58
CA GLU A 53 -8.67 -12.98 2.39
C GLU A 53 -7.37 -12.20 2.70
N SER A 54 -6.24 -12.64 2.14
CA SER A 54 -4.92 -12.05 2.44
C SER A 54 -4.65 -10.84 1.55
N PHE A 55 -4.54 -9.64 2.12
CA PHE A 55 -4.17 -8.41 1.40
C PHE A 55 -2.67 -8.13 1.44
N PRO A 56 -2.06 -7.71 0.32
CA PRO A 56 -0.63 -7.40 0.25
C PRO A 56 -0.30 -6.15 1.07
N HIS A 57 0.97 -6.05 1.45
CA HIS A 57 1.56 -4.81 1.95
C HIS A 57 1.83 -3.85 0.80
N LEU A 58 1.39 -2.59 0.94
CA LEU A 58 1.71 -1.53 -0.01
C LEU A 58 2.78 -0.63 0.58
N VAL A 59 3.85 -0.40 -0.17
CA VAL A 59 4.94 0.50 0.23
C VAL A 59 5.04 1.62 -0.79
N PHE A 60 4.74 2.85 -0.38
CA PHE A 60 4.89 4.03 -1.20
C PHE A 60 6.34 4.50 -1.17
N VAL A 61 6.92 4.72 -2.34
CA VAL A 61 8.28 5.24 -2.50
C VAL A 61 8.17 6.51 -3.34
N GLN A 62 8.41 7.65 -2.71
CA GLN A 62 8.58 8.90 -3.43
C GLN A 62 9.97 8.89 -4.07
N ASN A 63 10.00 8.81 -5.39
CA ASN A 63 11.21 8.86 -6.20
C ASN A 63 11.46 10.32 -6.66
N LYS A 64 12.70 10.61 -7.05
CA LYS A 64 13.11 11.94 -7.52
C LYS A 64 12.77 13.08 -6.55
N CYS A 65 12.79 12.80 -5.25
CA CYS A 65 12.57 13.82 -4.22
C CYS A 65 13.56 14.98 -4.38
N THR A 66 13.04 16.18 -4.16
CA THR A 66 13.83 17.38 -3.91
C THR A 66 14.12 17.49 -2.41
N PRO A 67 15.13 18.28 -1.99
CA PRO A 67 15.41 18.49 -0.57
C PRO A 67 14.21 18.98 0.25
N GLY A 68 13.29 19.73 -0.38
CA GLY A 68 12.08 20.21 0.28
C GLY A 68 11.11 19.09 0.67
N ASP A 69 11.10 17.98 -0.06
CA ASP A 69 10.18 16.86 0.18
C ASP A 69 10.51 16.09 1.48
N PHE A 70 11.74 16.23 1.98
CA PHE A 70 12.19 15.61 3.23
C PHE A 70 11.87 16.46 4.48
N SER A 71 11.24 17.63 4.32
CA SER A 71 10.80 18.40 5.47
C SER A 71 9.77 17.59 6.29
N PRO A 72 9.82 17.63 7.64
CA PRO A 72 8.86 16.89 8.46
C PRO A 72 7.40 17.24 8.14
N GLU A 73 7.14 18.51 7.79
CA GLU A 73 5.82 18.98 7.38
C GLU A 73 5.35 18.31 6.09
N ASN A 74 6.21 18.22 5.07
CA ASN A 74 5.86 17.59 3.80
C ASN A 74 5.69 16.08 3.95
N VAL A 75 6.56 15.41 4.71
CA VAL A 75 6.42 13.98 5.02
C VAL A 75 5.12 13.70 5.77
N ALA A 76 4.77 14.54 6.75
CA ALA A 76 3.51 14.41 7.49
C ALA A 76 2.29 14.65 6.58
N ALA A 77 2.33 15.67 5.72
CA ALA A 77 1.26 15.94 4.76
C ALA A 77 1.06 14.80 3.76
N MET A 78 2.16 14.20 3.25
CA MET A 78 2.12 13.03 2.39
C MET A 78 1.46 11.84 3.10
N SER A 79 1.89 11.55 4.33
CA SER A 79 1.34 10.47 5.16
C SER A 79 -0.17 10.66 5.42
N GLN A 80 -0.58 11.87 5.83
CA GLN A 80 -2.00 12.20 6.06
C GLN A 80 -2.85 12.09 4.79
N THR A 81 -2.30 12.47 3.65
CA THR A 81 -2.99 12.35 2.35
C THR A 81 -3.22 10.88 2.00
N LEU A 82 -2.22 10.02 2.17
CA LEU A 82 -2.36 8.58 1.95
C LEU A 82 -3.37 7.96 2.93
N ASP A 83 -3.33 8.36 4.20
CA ASP A 83 -4.29 7.93 5.22
C ASP A 83 -5.73 8.27 4.84
N ALA A 84 -5.99 9.49 4.38
CA ALA A 84 -7.32 9.93 3.97
C ALA A 84 -7.83 9.14 2.75
N ILE A 85 -6.95 8.84 1.79
CA ILE A 85 -7.32 8.16 0.54
C ILE A 85 -7.58 6.67 0.79
N PHE A 86 -6.75 6.01 1.62
CA PHE A 86 -6.82 4.57 1.85
C PHE A 86 -7.57 4.19 3.13
N ILE A 87 -8.27 5.11 3.80
CA ILE A 87 -9.00 4.83 5.06
C ILE A 87 -10.02 3.69 4.96
N LYS A 88 -10.60 3.46 3.78
CA LYS A 88 -11.57 2.37 3.51
C LYS A 88 -10.96 1.18 2.78
N SER A 89 -9.68 1.24 2.43
CA SER A 89 -8.96 0.16 1.75
C SER A 89 -8.63 -0.95 2.73
N LYS A 90 -8.66 -2.20 2.27
CA LYS A 90 -8.18 -3.37 3.02
C LYS A 90 -6.67 -3.59 2.83
N LEU A 91 -6.02 -2.83 1.94
CA LEU A 91 -4.58 -2.92 1.69
C LEU A 91 -3.78 -2.51 2.93
N LYS A 92 -2.66 -3.19 3.17
CA LYS A 92 -1.79 -2.91 4.31
C LYS A 92 -0.74 -1.87 3.91
N TYR A 93 -1.12 -0.59 3.89
CA TYR A 93 -0.24 0.52 3.47
C TYR A 93 0.49 1.22 4.63
N LYS A 94 0.08 0.94 5.87
CA LYS A 94 0.76 1.44 7.07
C LYS A 94 1.77 0.40 7.53
N GLY A 95 3.05 0.78 7.58
CA GLY A 95 4.09 -0.05 8.18
C GLY A 95 4.06 0.07 9.72
N PRO A 96 4.61 -0.93 10.45
CA PRO A 96 4.92 -0.77 11.88
C PRO A 96 6.05 0.23 12.14
N GLY A 97 6.75 0.68 11.09
CA GLY A 97 7.76 1.74 11.14
C GLY A 97 7.23 3.01 10.49
N HIS A 98 6.62 3.87 11.29
CA HIS A 98 6.76 5.31 11.07
C HIS A 98 8.26 5.60 11.25
N ILE A 99 9.04 5.52 10.18
CA ILE A 99 10.46 5.88 10.22
C ILE A 99 10.49 7.39 10.36
N SER A 100 10.36 7.87 11.60
CA SER A 100 10.76 9.20 11.99
C SER A 100 12.24 9.29 11.63
N MET A 101 12.57 9.95 10.52
CA MET A 101 13.92 10.43 10.31
C MET A 101 14.10 11.53 11.35
N ASP A 102 14.57 11.15 12.54
CA ASP A 102 15.08 12.11 13.51
C ASP A 102 16.22 12.86 12.81
N ALA A 103 15.96 14.11 12.49
CA ALA A 103 16.99 15.03 12.05
C ALA A 103 17.98 15.19 13.20
N SER A 104 19.14 14.54 13.08
CA SER A 104 20.30 14.79 13.94
C SER A 104 20.99 16.11 13.56
#